data_AF-A0A2S9FIC3-F1
#
_entry.id   AF-A0A2S9FIC3-F1
#
_cell.length_a   1.000
_cell.length_b   1.000
_cell.length_c   1.000
_cell.angle_alpha   90.00
_cell.angle_beta   90.00
_cell.angle_gamma   90.00
#
_symmetry.space_group_name_H-M   'P 1'
#
loop_
_entity.id
_entity.type
_entity.pdbx_description
1 polymer ?
#
loop_
_entity_poly.entity_id
_entity_poly.type
_entity_poly.pdbx_seq_one_letter_code
_entity_poly.pdbx_strand_id
1 'polypeptide(L)'
;MSTLGDLLAEHTILPGTAVDHLHAVVGEWQLLADLSFADYLMWVHRDDGTLVCVAQVRPNTAPTVLLADAVGTQAEDEDIPIVAAAFRSGTIGRATVEGERGSPGLNVEAVPV
;
A
#
# COMPACT_ATOMS: atom_id res chain seq x y z
N MET A 1 5.49 17.10 -6.91
CA MET A 1 4.35 16.48 -6.20
C MET A 1 3.69 15.58 -7.23
N SER A 2 3.92 14.27 -7.17
CA SER A 2 3.24 13.32 -8.05
C SER A 2 1.87 13.02 -7.47
N THR A 3 0.81 13.15 -8.27
CA THR A 3 -0.53 12.76 -7.83
C THR A 3 -0.74 11.26 -8.08
N LEU A 4 -1.76 10.67 -7.45
CA LEU A 4 -2.15 9.27 -7.70
C LEU A 4 -2.36 9.03 -9.21
N GLY A 5 -3.02 9.97 -9.90
CA GLY A 5 -3.27 9.86 -11.34
C GLY A 5 -1.99 9.84 -12.17
N ASP A 6 -0.99 10.67 -11.80
CA ASP A 6 0.30 10.69 -12.50
C ASP A 6 1.03 9.35 -12.33
N LEU A 7 1.06 8.82 -11.10
CA LEU A 7 1.71 7.54 -10.81
C LEU A 7 0.99 6.36 -11.47
N LEU A 8 -0.34 6.33 -11.48
CA LEU A 8 -1.08 5.27 -12.17
C LEU A 8 -0.86 5.32 -13.68
N ALA A 9 -0.85 6.51 -14.28
CA ALA A 9 -0.61 6.67 -15.72
C ALA A 9 0.83 6.31 -16.12
N GLU A 10 1.81 6.61 -15.27
CA GLU A 10 3.22 6.30 -15.53
C GLU A 10 3.57 4.84 -15.19
N HIS A 11 2.86 4.20 -14.25
CA HIS A 11 3.23 2.89 -13.73
C HIS A 11 2.26 1.75 -14.06
N THR A 12 1.11 1.99 -14.70
CA THR A 12 0.15 0.91 -14.96
C THR A 12 -0.57 1.07 -16.31
N ILE A 13 -1.05 -0.06 -16.86
CA ILE A 13 -1.98 -0.08 -18.00
C ILE A 13 -3.37 -0.52 -17.49
N LEU A 14 -3.86 0.16 -16.46
CA LEU A 14 -5.18 -0.13 -15.89
C LEU A 14 -6.30 0.43 -16.78
N PRO A 15 -7.42 -0.29 -16.96
CA PRO A 15 -8.60 0.27 -17.61
C PRO A 15 -9.10 1.45 -16.77
N GLY A 16 -9.70 2.46 -17.42
CA GLY A 16 -10.17 3.67 -16.73
C GLY A 16 -11.09 3.38 -15.54
N THR A 17 -11.90 2.33 -15.61
CA THR A 17 -12.76 1.89 -14.50
C THR A 17 -11.99 1.43 -13.26
N ALA A 18 -10.82 0.81 -13.43
CA ALA A 18 -9.96 0.42 -12.32
C ALA A 18 -9.25 1.65 -11.72
N VAL A 19 -8.83 2.60 -12.55
CA VAL A 19 -8.28 3.89 -12.09
C VAL A 19 -9.32 4.65 -11.26
N ASP A 20 -10.56 4.75 -11.74
CA ASP A 20 -11.66 5.37 -11.01
C ASP A 20 -11.93 4.68 -9.67
N HIS A 21 -11.85 3.34 -9.65
CA HIS A 21 -12.00 2.57 -8.41
C HIS A 21 -10.89 2.89 -7.40
N LEU A 22 -9.63 2.93 -7.81
CA LEU A 22 -8.51 3.28 -6.94
C LEU A 22 -8.63 4.73 -6.41
N HIS A 23 -9.08 5.67 -7.25
CA HIS A 23 -9.41 7.02 -6.80
C HIS A 23 -10.52 7.05 -5.74
N ALA A 24 -11.58 6.26 -5.92
CA ALA A 24 -12.65 6.15 -4.94
C ALA A 24 -12.14 5.58 -3.60
N VAL A 25 -11.31 4.53 -3.65
CA VAL A 25 -10.68 3.95 -2.45
C VAL A 25 -9.85 5.00 -1.72
N VAL A 26 -8.95 5.70 -2.43
CA VAL A 26 -8.10 6.74 -1.82
C VAL A 26 -8.92 7.93 -1.31
N GLY A 27 -10.07 8.21 -1.90
CA GLY A 27 -10.98 9.25 -1.45
C GLY A 27 -11.64 8.96 -0.09
N GLU A 28 -11.86 7.68 0.24
CA GLU A 28 -12.68 7.28 1.40
C GLU A 28 -11.90 6.51 2.48
N TRP A 29 -10.69 6.02 2.19
CA TRP A 29 -9.93 5.15 3.08
C TRP A 29 -9.40 5.81 4.36
N GLN A 30 -9.59 7.12 4.58
CA GLN A 30 -9.28 7.73 5.87
C GLN A 30 -10.15 7.14 6.99
N LEU A 31 -11.43 6.88 6.70
CA LEU A 31 -12.33 6.22 7.65
C LEU A 31 -11.82 4.81 7.99
N LEU A 32 -11.31 4.10 6.98
CA LEU A 32 -10.74 2.76 7.16
C LEU A 32 -9.49 2.81 8.06
N ALA A 33 -8.57 3.75 7.80
CA ALA A 33 -7.38 3.96 8.62
C ALA A 33 -7.76 4.27 10.08
N ASP A 34 -8.72 5.19 10.28
CA ASP A 34 -9.16 5.64 11.60
C ASP A 34 -9.84 4.53 12.40
N LEU A 35 -10.66 3.69 11.77
CA LEU A 35 -11.32 2.53 12.41
C LEU A 35 -10.37 1.38 12.69
N SER A 36 -9.29 1.26 11.90
CA SER A 36 -8.29 0.20 12.05
C SER A 36 -7.15 0.58 13.00
N PHE A 37 -7.03 1.86 13.35
CA PHE A 37 -5.88 2.42 14.08
C PHE A 37 -4.55 2.13 13.36
N ALA A 38 -4.56 2.09 12.02
CA ALA A 38 -3.44 1.58 11.21
C ALA A 38 -3.14 2.49 10.02
N ASP A 39 -1.85 2.53 9.63
CA ASP A 39 -1.41 3.14 8.39
C ASP A 39 -1.71 2.22 7.20
N TYR A 40 -2.08 2.81 6.06
CA TYR A 40 -2.32 2.07 4.81
C TYR A 40 -1.43 2.59 3.70
N LEU A 41 -0.92 1.66 2.90
CA LEU A 41 -0.18 1.90 1.66
C LEU A 41 -0.89 1.20 0.51
N MET A 42 -1.04 1.90 -0.61
CA MET A 42 -1.53 1.32 -1.85
C MET A 42 -0.36 1.01 -2.77
N TRP A 43 -0.18 -0.26 -3.10
CA TRP A 43 0.83 -0.73 -4.04
C TRP A 43 0.18 -1.13 -5.35
N VAL A 44 0.84 -0.85 -6.47
CA VAL A 44 0.48 -1.36 -7.80
C VAL A 44 1.65 -2.15 -8.35
N HIS A 45 1.33 -3.17 -9.14
CA HIS A 45 2.31 -4.01 -9.81
C HIS A 45 2.49 -3.53 -11.25
N ARG A 46 3.72 -3.20 -11.63
CA ARG A 46 4.11 -2.88 -13.01
C ARG A 46 4.24 -4.14 -13.87
N ASP A 47 4.19 -3.96 -15.18
CA ASP A 47 4.43 -5.07 -16.13
C ASP A 47 5.87 -5.61 -16.07
N ASP A 48 6.81 -4.82 -15.55
CA ASP A 48 8.23 -5.19 -15.39
C ASP A 48 8.55 -5.97 -14.12
N GLY A 49 7.55 -6.21 -13.24
CA GLY A 49 7.76 -6.90 -11.96
C GLY A 49 7.93 -5.97 -10.75
N THR A 50 8.05 -4.67 -10.98
CA THR A 50 8.26 -3.69 -9.90
C THR A 50 6.95 -3.37 -9.19
N LEU A 51 6.98 -3.31 -7.86
CA LEU A 51 5.88 -2.80 -7.06
C LEU A 51 6.10 -1.32 -6.74
N VAL A 52 5.08 -0.50 -6.96
CA VAL A 52 5.16 0.95 -6.72
C VAL A 52 4.07 1.40 -5.76
N CYS A 53 4.46 2.13 -4.73
CA CYS A 53 3.53 2.72 -3.77
C CYS A 53 2.92 3.98 -4.38
N VAL A 54 1.61 3.98 -4.64
CA VAL A 54 0.91 5.07 -5.34
C VAL A 54 0.13 5.98 -4.42
N ALA A 55 -0.17 5.53 -3.20
CA ALA A 55 -0.85 6.33 -2.20
C ALA A 55 -0.53 5.84 -0.77
N GLN A 56 -0.64 6.75 0.19
CA GLN A 56 -0.45 6.49 1.61
C GLN A 56 -1.50 7.26 2.42
N VAL A 57 -1.99 6.66 3.50
CA VAL A 57 -2.81 7.34 4.50
C VAL A 57 -2.39 6.94 5.91
N ARG A 58 -2.44 7.91 6.84
CA ARG A 58 -2.12 7.75 8.25
C ARG A 58 -3.40 7.91 9.09
N PRO A 59 -3.59 7.13 10.16
CA PRO A 59 -4.77 7.26 11.00
C PRO A 59 -4.71 8.55 11.83
N ASN A 60 -5.85 9.20 12.02
CA ASN A 60 -6.01 10.33 12.95
C ASN A 60 -6.20 9.86 14.40
N THR A 61 -6.55 8.59 14.59
CA THR A 61 -6.96 7.99 15.87
C THR A 61 -5.83 7.25 16.59
N ALA A 62 -4.65 7.13 15.97
CA ALA A 62 -3.49 6.41 16.51
C ALA A 62 -2.18 7.02 15.99
N PRO A 63 -1.05 6.83 16.69
CA PRO A 63 0.25 7.24 16.17
C PRO A 63 0.62 6.40 14.93
N THR A 64 1.16 7.07 13.91
CA THR A 64 1.71 6.42 12.72
C THR A 64 3.03 5.72 13.04
N VAL A 65 3.27 4.57 12.41
CA VAL A 65 4.58 3.89 12.37
C VAL A 65 5.34 4.20 11.07
N LEU A 66 4.66 4.73 10.06
CA LEU A 66 5.22 5.12 8.77
C LEU A 66 5.57 6.61 8.73
N LEU A 67 6.69 6.96 9.37
CA LEU A 67 7.18 8.33 9.47
C LEU A 67 7.62 8.91 8.13
N ALA A 68 8.22 8.09 7.27
CA ALA A 68 8.59 8.49 5.93
C ALA A 68 7.36 8.54 5.01
N ASP A 69 7.42 9.42 4.02
CA ASP A 69 6.51 9.37 2.87
C ASP A 69 6.96 8.22 1.96
N ALA A 70 6.06 7.28 1.73
CA ALA A 70 6.30 6.10 0.91
C ALA A 70 5.79 6.29 -0.54
N VAL A 71 5.03 7.34 -0.84
CA VAL A 71 4.47 7.55 -2.18
C VAL A 71 5.59 7.73 -3.22
N GLY A 72 5.52 6.97 -4.30
CA GLY A 72 6.54 6.89 -5.35
C GLY A 72 7.68 5.91 -5.07
N THR A 73 7.71 5.27 -3.89
CA THR A 73 8.70 4.23 -3.57
C THR A 73 8.50 3.03 -4.46
N GLN A 74 9.60 2.49 -4.97
CA GLN A 74 9.65 1.27 -5.77
C GLN A 74 10.29 0.16 -4.94
N ALA A 75 9.76 -1.05 -5.08
CA ALA A 75 10.25 -2.24 -4.41
C ALA A 75 10.18 -3.43 -5.36
N GLU A 76 11.12 -4.35 -5.23
CA GLU A 76 11.06 -5.63 -5.93
C GLU A 76 10.16 -6.60 -5.17
N ASP A 77 9.71 -7.65 -5.86
CA ASP A 77 8.93 -8.73 -5.27
C ASP A 77 9.59 -9.36 -4.03
N GLU A 78 10.92 -9.38 -4.00
CA GLU A 78 11.74 -9.94 -2.94
C GLU A 78 11.79 -9.04 -1.69
N ASP A 79 11.62 -7.73 -1.87
CA ASP A 79 11.65 -6.75 -0.78
C ASP A 79 10.35 -6.78 0.03
N ILE A 80 9.22 -7.00 -0.65
CA ILE A 80 7.87 -7.01 -0.05
C ILE A 80 7.08 -8.28 -0.46
N PRO A 81 7.54 -9.48 -0.07
CA PRO A 81 7.01 -10.74 -0.56
C PRO A 81 5.54 -10.98 -0.19
N ILE A 82 5.05 -10.39 0.90
CA ILE A 82 3.64 -10.48 1.31
C ILE A 82 2.72 -9.77 0.30
N VAL A 83 3.15 -8.63 -0.25
CA VAL A 83 2.38 -7.85 -1.23
C VAL A 83 2.38 -8.58 -2.57
N ALA A 84 3.56 -9.02 -3.01
CA ALA A 84 3.71 -9.80 -4.24
C ALA A 84 2.88 -11.10 -4.22
N ALA A 85 2.87 -11.81 -3.09
CA ALA A 85 2.05 -13.01 -2.90
C ALA A 85 0.55 -12.72 -2.91
N ALA A 86 0.10 -11.63 -2.27
CA ALA A 86 -1.31 -11.23 -2.27
C ALA A 86 -1.79 -10.87 -3.68
N PHE A 87 -0.98 -10.12 -4.45
CA PHE A 87 -1.24 -9.81 -5.86
C PHE A 87 -1.42 -11.06 -6.72
N ARG A 88 -0.49 -12.03 -6.62
CA ARG A 88 -0.55 -13.25 -7.43
C ARG A 88 -1.68 -14.20 -7.04
N SER A 89 -1.96 -14.32 -5.74
CA SER A 89 -2.91 -15.30 -5.23
C SER A 89 -4.36 -14.80 -5.19
N GLY A 90 -4.57 -13.47 -5.16
CA GLY A 90 -5.88 -12.89 -4.87
C GLY A 90 -6.37 -13.18 -3.46
N THR A 91 -5.47 -13.58 -2.54
CA THR A 91 -5.79 -13.88 -1.15
C THR A 91 -5.11 -12.92 -0.19
N ILE A 92 -5.72 -12.70 0.97
CA ILE A 92 -5.17 -11.82 2.00
C ILE A 92 -3.95 -12.47 2.65
N GLY A 93 -2.81 -11.78 2.61
CA GLY A 93 -1.59 -12.17 3.30
C GLY A 93 -1.47 -11.50 4.66
N ARG A 94 -0.90 -12.18 5.66
CA ARG A 94 -0.57 -11.61 6.98
C ARG A 94 0.84 -11.98 7.40
N ALA A 95 1.57 -11.03 7.96
CA ALA A 95 2.90 -11.25 8.53
C ALA A 95 3.10 -10.37 9.77
N THR A 96 4.10 -10.73 10.57
CA THR A 96 4.61 -9.89 11.65
C THR A 96 6.05 -9.56 11.33
N VAL A 97 6.36 -8.27 11.19
CA VAL A 97 7.71 -7.75 11.05
C VAL A 97 8.26 -7.55 12.45
N GLU A 98 9.35 -8.25 12.78
CA GLU A 98 10.00 -8.08 14.08
C GLU A 98 10.60 -6.67 14.19
N GLY A 99 10.35 -6.02 15.32
CA GLY A 99 10.97 -4.74 15.63
C GLY A 99 12.45 -4.93 15.98
N GLU A 100 13.25 -3.87 15.81
CA GLU A 100 14.60 -3.82 16.37
C GLU A 100 14.55 -4.02 17.90
N ARG A 101 15.68 -4.43 18.52
CA ARG A 101 15.74 -4.78 19.95
C ARG A 101 15.06 -3.72 20.84
N GLY A 102 13.91 -4.07 21.41
CA GLY A 102 13.15 -3.23 22.34
C GLY A 102 11.94 -2.51 21.72
N SER A 103 11.79 -2.55 20.40
CA SER A 103 10.60 -2.04 19.69
C SER A 103 9.56 -3.14 19.51
N PRO A 104 8.26 -2.85 19.71
CA PRO A 104 7.21 -3.80 19.37
C PRO A 104 7.24 -4.12 17.88
N GLY A 105 6.99 -5.39 17.53
CA GLY A 105 6.85 -5.80 16.13
C GLY A 105 5.62 -5.18 15.48
N LEU A 106 5.64 -5.12 14.15
CA LEU A 106 4.55 -4.60 13.33
C LEU A 106 3.76 -5.74 12.72
N ASN A 107 2.45 -5.77 12.94
CA ASN A 107 1.58 -6.66 12.18
C ASN A 107 1.25 -6.01 10.84
N VAL A 108 1.44 -6.74 9.75
CA VAL A 108 1.23 -6.28 8.38
C VAL A 108 0.22 -7.21 7.70
N GLU A 109 -0.74 -6.62 6.99
CA GLU A 109 -1.73 -7.32 6.20
C GLU A 109 -1.71 -6.78 4.77
N ALA A 110 -1.70 -7.67 3.78
CA ALA A 110 -1.76 -7.33 2.37
C ALA A 110 -3.13 -7.79 1.83
N VAL A 111 -3.97 -6.83 1.48
CA VAL A 111 -5.33 -7.06 0.97
C VAL A 111 -5.37 -6.75 -0.52
N PRO A 112 -5.60 -7.74 -1.41
CA PRO A 112 -5.77 -7.49 -2.83
C PRO A 112 -7.12 -6.80 -3.10
N VAL A 113 -7.13 -5.86 -4.05
CA VAL A 113 -8.30 -5.05 -4.44
C VAL A 113 -8.60 -5.28 -5.92
#